data_AF-A0A939KBD4-F1
#
_entry.id   AF-A0A939KBD4-F1
#
_cell.length_a   1.000
_cell.length_b   1.000
_cell.length_c   1.000
_cell.angle_alpha   90.00
_cell.angle_beta   90.00
_cell.angle_gamma   90.00
#
_symmetry.space_group_name_H-M   'P 1'
#
loop_
_entity.id
_entity.type
_entity.pdbx_description
1 polymer ?
#
loop_
_entity_poly.entity_id
_entity_poly.type
_entity_poly.pdbx_seq_one_letter_code
_entity_poly.pdbx_strand_id
1 'polypeptide(L)'
;MTASQNKPPRSRAAAAQPQAPQPQERLEPVRLLRPHTHQGRSYPAGHTLAVPPAAARWLRSAGVVATEAPTPTTEVDKDEAP
;
A
#
# COMPACT_ATOMS: atom_id res chain seq x y z
N MET A 1 25.48 -8.03 -56.97
CA MET A 1 24.02 -7.90 -56.71
C MET A 1 23.56 -9.17 -56.00
N THR A 2 23.44 -9.14 -54.67
CA THR A 2 22.69 -10.16 -53.91
C THR A 2 21.74 -9.44 -52.98
N ALA A 3 20.48 -9.88 -52.99
CA ALA A 3 19.33 -9.18 -52.48
C ALA A 3 18.85 -9.75 -51.13
N SER A 4 17.95 -8.99 -50.52
CA SER A 4 16.98 -9.41 -49.50
C SER A 4 17.47 -9.47 -48.05
N GLN A 5 17.72 -8.26 -47.53
CA GLN A 5 17.50 -7.97 -46.12
C GLN A 5 15.99 -7.93 -45.86
N ASN A 6 15.41 -9.03 -45.36
CA ASN A 6 14.02 -9.06 -44.90
C ASN A 6 13.99 -9.02 -43.37
N LYS A 7 13.98 -7.81 -42.79
CA LYS A 7 13.73 -7.62 -41.35
C LYS A 7 12.25 -7.23 -41.19
N PRO A 8 11.38 -8.10 -40.65
CA PRO A 8 9.99 -7.71 -40.45
C PRO A 8 9.91 -6.60 -39.38
N PRO A 9 9.16 -5.51 -39.60
CA PRO A 9 8.82 -4.57 -38.54
C PRO A 9 7.67 -5.19 -37.74
N ARG A 10 7.99 -5.91 -36.67
CA ARG A 10 6.96 -6.25 -35.66
C ARG A 10 6.93 -5.15 -34.62
N SER A 11 6.13 -4.13 -34.92
CA SER A 11 5.50 -3.31 -33.90
C SER A 11 4.75 -4.25 -32.95
N ARG A 12 5.29 -4.45 -31.75
CA ARG A 12 4.48 -4.91 -30.62
C ARG A 12 4.47 -3.78 -29.62
N ALA A 13 3.38 -3.04 -29.63
CA ALA A 13 2.93 -2.25 -28.50
C ALA A 13 3.15 -3.06 -27.21
N ALA A 14 4.13 -2.64 -26.40
CA ALA A 14 3.98 -2.71 -24.97
C ALA A 14 3.28 -1.39 -24.62
N ALA A 15 1.98 -1.27 -24.87
CA ALA A 15 1.01 -1.66 -23.85
C ALA A 15 1.63 -1.36 -22.49
N ALA A 16 1.35 -0.15 -22.00
CA ALA A 16 1.16 0.04 -20.57
C ALA A 16 0.35 -1.16 -20.12
N GLN A 17 1.04 -2.14 -19.53
CA GLN A 17 0.36 -3.17 -18.81
C GLN A 17 -0.47 -2.35 -17.80
N PRO A 18 -1.81 -2.46 -17.75
CA PRO A 18 -2.44 -2.20 -16.47
C PRO A 18 -1.66 -3.13 -15.56
N GLN A 19 -0.87 -2.56 -14.66
CA GLN A 19 -0.29 -3.37 -13.60
C GLN A 19 -1.55 -3.99 -12.99
N ALA A 20 -1.82 -5.27 -13.32
CA ALA A 20 -2.65 -6.09 -12.46
C ALA A 20 -2.09 -5.77 -11.09
N PRO A 21 -2.88 -5.17 -10.18
CA PRO A 21 -2.32 -4.70 -8.93
C PRO A 21 -1.53 -5.90 -8.45
N GLN A 22 -0.21 -5.74 -8.39
CA GLN A 22 0.60 -6.67 -7.64
C GLN A 22 -0.18 -6.80 -6.32
N PRO A 23 -0.21 -7.94 -5.64
CA PRO A 23 -0.52 -7.92 -4.22
C PRO A 23 0.60 -7.11 -3.54
N GLN A 24 0.61 -5.78 -3.79
CA GLN A 24 1.05 -4.72 -2.93
C GLN A 24 0.34 -5.11 -1.66
N GLU A 25 1.02 -5.85 -0.80
CA GLU A 25 0.49 -6.37 0.44
C GLU A 25 -0.24 -5.21 1.07
N ARG A 26 -1.58 -5.22 1.01
CA ARG A 26 -2.36 -4.00 1.22
C ARG A 26 -2.22 -3.70 2.70
N LEU A 27 -1.24 -2.86 3.03
CA LEU A 27 -0.90 -2.58 4.40
C LEU A 27 -2.06 -1.80 4.97
N GLU A 28 -2.58 -2.30 6.07
CA GLU A 28 -3.66 -1.68 6.80
C GLU A 28 -3.07 -0.80 7.90
N PRO A 29 -3.41 0.50 7.92
CA PRO A 29 -3.00 1.38 9.00
C PRO A 29 -3.73 0.98 10.27
N VAL A 30 -2.97 0.73 11.34
CA VAL A 30 -3.49 0.43 12.67
C VAL A 30 -2.89 1.38 13.69
N ARG A 31 -3.72 1.92 14.58
CA ARG A 31 -3.28 2.81 15.65
C ARG A 31 -2.92 2.01 16.88
N LEU A 32 -1.68 2.09 17.34
CA LEU A 32 -1.21 1.39 18.53
C LEU A 32 -1.83 2.00 19.80
N LEU A 33 -2.34 1.18 20.71
CA LEU A 33 -2.77 1.60 22.05
C LEU A 33 -1.63 1.51 23.07
N ARG A 34 -0.64 0.67 22.77
CA ARG A 34 0.51 0.39 23.64
C ARG A 34 1.79 0.42 22.82
N PRO A 35 2.95 0.71 23.43
CA PRO A 35 4.23 0.61 22.74
C PRO A 35 4.42 -0.80 22.13
N HIS A 36 4.83 -0.86 20.87
CA HIS A 36 5.03 -2.12 20.15
C HIS A 36 6.28 -2.06 19.26
N THR A 37 7.04 -3.15 19.23
CA THR A 37 8.21 -3.28 18.36
C THR A 37 7.83 -4.06 17.11
N HIS A 38 7.94 -3.43 15.94
CA HIS A 38 7.68 -4.04 14.66
C HIS A 38 8.93 -3.95 13.78
N GLN A 39 9.40 -5.08 13.25
CA GLN A 39 10.63 -5.20 12.46
C GLN A 39 11.87 -4.57 13.13
N GLY A 40 12.01 -4.75 14.44
CA GLY A 40 13.12 -4.18 15.22
C GLY A 40 13.00 -2.67 15.49
N ARG A 41 11.92 -2.01 15.07
CA ARG A 41 11.63 -0.61 15.38
C ARG A 41 10.55 -0.52 16.45
N SER A 42 10.82 0.21 17.51
CA SER A 42 9.84 0.45 18.57
C SER A 42 8.99 1.66 18.23
N TYR A 43 7.67 1.46 18.31
CA TYR A 43 6.67 2.48 18.07
C TYR A 43 5.92 2.78 19.37
N PRO A 44 5.75 4.05 19.75
CA PRO A 44 5.03 4.41 20.96
C PRO A 44 3.51 4.18 20.80
N ALA A 45 2.81 4.16 21.93
CA ALA A 45 1.34 4.23 21.92
C ALA A 45 0.86 5.49 21.18
N GLY A 46 -0.26 5.37 20.49
CA GLY A 46 -0.86 6.40 19.65
C GLY A 46 -0.28 6.46 18.22
N HIS A 47 0.84 5.78 17.94
CA HIS A 47 1.43 5.77 16.60
C HIS A 47 0.65 4.90 15.63
N THR A 48 0.52 5.36 14.38
CA THR A 48 -0.11 4.59 13.30
C THR A 48 0.94 3.76 12.58
N LEU A 49 0.78 2.45 12.59
CA LEU A 49 1.66 1.50 11.92
C LEU A 49 0.93 0.87 10.72
N ALA A 50 1.56 0.83 9.56
CA ALA A 50 1.02 0.13 8.39
C ALA A 50 1.49 -1.33 8.42
N VAL A 51 0.57 -2.27 8.63
CA VAL A 51 0.89 -3.71 8.76
C VAL A 51 0.03 -4.55 7.81
N PRO A 52 0.45 -5.77 7.45
CA PRO A 52 -0.40 -6.67 6.68
C PRO A 52 -1.73 -6.99 7.40
N PRO A 53 -2.82 -7.31 6.68
CA PRO A 53 -4.13 -7.54 7.27
C PRO A 53 -4.15 -8.70 8.28
N ALA A 54 -3.31 -9.73 8.07
CA ALA A 54 -3.14 -10.82 9.02
C ALA A 54 -2.54 -10.33 10.36
N ALA A 55 -1.54 -9.45 10.29
CA ALA A 55 -0.92 -8.85 11.47
C ALA A 55 -1.87 -7.85 12.14
N ALA A 56 -2.61 -7.04 11.37
CA ALA A 56 -3.64 -6.15 11.89
C ALA A 56 -4.71 -6.92 12.68
N ARG A 57 -5.19 -8.05 12.15
CA ARG A 57 -6.12 -8.95 12.85
C ARG A 57 -5.54 -9.46 14.16
N TRP A 58 -4.30 -9.96 14.14
CA TRP A 58 -3.64 -10.43 15.36
C TRP A 58 -3.49 -9.30 16.40
N LEU A 59 -3.06 -8.10 15.99
CA LEU A 59 -2.90 -6.94 16.86
C LEU A 59 -4.23 -6.49 17.47
N ARG A 60 -5.32 -6.54 16.71
CA ARG A 60 -6.68 -6.23 17.20
C ARG A 60 -7.14 -7.27 18.22
N SER A 61 -6.99 -8.57 17.90
CA SER A 61 -7.34 -9.66 18.80
C SER A 61 -6.51 -9.64 20.09
N ALA A 62 -5.26 -9.19 20.02
CA ALA A 62 -4.37 -9.03 21.16
C ALA A 62 -4.64 -7.73 21.97
N GLY A 63 -5.53 -6.85 21.51
CA GLY A 63 -5.82 -5.56 22.16
C GLY A 63 -4.65 -4.58 22.14
N VAL A 64 -3.72 -4.72 21.17
CA VAL A 64 -2.53 -3.87 21.02
C VAL A 64 -2.84 -2.62 20.20
N VAL A 65 -3.82 -2.69 19.31
CA VAL A 65 -4.26 -1.57 18.45
C VAL A 65 -5.72 -1.23 18.70
N ALA A 66 -6.08 0.02 18.40
CA ALA A 66 -7.47 0.45 18.41
C ALA A 66 -8.24 -0.32 17.32
N THR A 67 -9.43 -0.80 17.67
CA THR A 67 -10.39 -1.40 16.74
C THR A 67 -11.13 -0.35 15.91
N GLU A 68 -10.76 0.92 16.03
CA GLU A 68 -11.25 1.98 15.17
C GLU A 68 -10.78 1.67 13.74
N ALA A 69 -11.74 1.27 12.90
CA ALA A 69 -11.51 1.11 11.48
C ALA A 69 -10.86 2.40 10.96
N PRO A 70 -9.80 2.33 10.15
CA PRO A 70 -9.33 3.51 9.47
C PRO A 70 -10.43 3.88 8.47
N THR A 71 -11.32 4.79 8.85
CA THR A 71 -11.92 5.65 7.83
C THR A 71 -10.72 6.35 7.20
N PRO A 72 -10.42 6.14 5.91
CA PRO A 72 -9.47 7.00 5.24
C PRO A 72 -10.12 8.39 5.24
N THR A 73 -9.82 9.20 6.25
CA THR A 73 -10.03 10.65 6.18
C THR A 73 -8.98 11.16 5.20
N THR A 74 -9.25 10.91 3.92
CA THR A 74 -9.05 11.93 2.90
C THR A 74 -10.19 12.91 3.08
N GLU A 75 -10.06 13.78 4.07
CA GLU A 75 -10.62 15.14 3.98
C GLU A 75 -9.42 16.06 4.11
N VAL A 76 -8.66 16.09 3.00
CA VAL A 76 -8.17 17.36 2.49
C VAL A 76 -9.44 18.13 2.13
N ASP A 77 -9.99 18.86 3.09
CA ASP A 77 -10.80 20.03 2.76
C ASP A 77 -9.88 21.24 2.97
N LYS A 78 -9.20 21.57 1.86
CA LYS A 78 -8.68 22.91 1.63
C LYS A 78 -9.61 23.51 0.57
N ASP A 79 -10.85 23.83 0.94
CA ASP A 79 -11.65 24.76 0.15
C ASP A 79 -11.52 26.15 0.77
N GLU A 80 -10.89 27.01 -0.01
CA GLU A 80 -10.61 28.40 0.25
C GLU A 80 -11.83 29.26 -0.15
N ALA A 81 -12.07 30.33 0.61
CA ALA A 81 -12.89 31.52 0.32
C ALA A 81 -14.39 31.44 0.73
N PRO A 82 -15.10 32.57 0.95
CA PRO A 82 -14.91 33.93 0.41
C PRO A 82 -14.18 34.95 1.30
#